data_AF-A0A7V6RIB5-F1
#
_entry.id   AF-A0A7V6RIB5-F1
#
_cell.length_a   1.000
_cell.length_b   1.000
_cell.length_c   1.000
_cell.angle_alpha   90.00
_cell.angle_beta   90.00
_cell.angle_gamma   90.00
#
_symmetry.space_group_name_H-M   'P 1'
#
loop_
_entity.id
_entity.type
_entity.pdbx_description
1 polymer ?
#
loop_
_entity_poly.entity_id
_entity_poly.type
_entity_poly.pdbx_seq_one_letter_code
_entity_poly.pdbx_strand_id
1 'polypeptide(L)'
;MRQLNICIFLSFIHLTLFSQISFTDLDRLTRITKDVKALSHDTMMGRKSATKYEWKAGNYIISELNKISVQKLPGYESFRLAFTINNDKIKRDTTADIIAYIDNGAPYTLT
;
A
#
# COMPACT_ATOMS: atom_id res chain seq x y z
N MET A 1 -25.58 -40.24 -8.52
CA MET A 1 -24.33 -39.49 -8.74
C MET A 1 -24.54 -38.03 -9.16
N ARG A 2 -25.43 -37.72 -10.12
CA ARG A 2 -25.67 -36.33 -10.58
C ARG A 2 -26.08 -35.34 -9.48
N GLN A 3 -26.95 -35.75 -8.56
CA GLN A 3 -27.42 -34.87 -7.48
C GLN A 3 -26.36 -34.62 -6.39
N LEU A 4 -25.50 -35.60 -6.11
CA LEU A 4 -24.38 -35.43 -5.18
C LEU A 4 -23.38 -34.37 -5.68
N ASN A 5 -23.09 -34.37 -6.98
CA ASN A 5 -22.19 -33.39 -7.59
C ASN A 5 -22.76 -31.97 -7.56
N ILE A 6 -24.09 -31.81 -7.69
CA ILE A 6 -24.76 -30.51 -7.60
C ILE A 6 -24.69 -29.98 -6.15
N CYS A 7 -24.90 -30.83 -5.15
CA CYS A 7 -24.78 -30.43 -3.74
C CYS A 7 -23.36 -30.01 -3.37
N ILE A 8 -22.34 -30.72 -3.87
CA ILE A 8 -20.92 -30.36 -3.65
C ILE A 8 -20.60 -29.01 -4.31
N PHE A 9 -21.11 -28.77 -5.53
CA PHE A 9 -20.90 -27.49 -6.22
C PHE A 9 -21.55 -26.32 -5.48
N LEU A 10 -22.77 -26.51 -4.97
CA LEU A 10 -23.47 -25.49 -4.18
C LEU A 10 -22.80 -25.23 -2.83
N SER A 11 -22.20 -26.24 -2.19
CA SER A 11 -21.46 -26.02 -0.94
C SER A 11 -20.17 -25.23 -1.17
N PHE A 12 -19.48 -25.45 -2.29
CA PHE A 12 -18.31 -24.67 -2.68
C PHE A 12 -18.65 -23.19 -2.93
N ILE A 13 -19.77 -22.90 -3.59
CA ILE A 13 -20.23 -21.52 -3.81
C ILE A 13 -20.55 -20.83 -2.48
N HIS A 14 -21.24 -21.51 -1.56
CA HIS A 14 -21.53 -20.95 -0.23
C HIS A 14 -20.26 -20.64 0.58
N LEU A 15 -19.25 -21.51 0.55
CA LEU A 15 -17.98 -21.27 1.24
C LEU A 15 -17.24 -20.02 0.69
N THR A 16 -17.33 -19.78 -0.62
CA THR A 16 -16.70 -18.59 -1.23
C THR A 16 -17.44 -17.28 -0.92
N LEU A 17 -18.77 -17.32 -0.74
CA LEU A 17 -19.59 -16.13 -0.47
C LEU A 17 -19.46 -15.61 0.96
N PHE A 18 -19.13 -16.47 1.93
CA PHE A 18 -18.96 -16.09 3.34
C PHE A 18 -17.52 -15.68 3.71
N SER A 19 -16.57 -15.72 2.77
CA SER A 19 -15.20 -15.24 2.99
C SER A 19 -15.08 -13.71 2.84
N GLN A 20 -16.05 -12.97 3.38
CA GLN A 20 -15.90 -11.51 3.47
C GLN A 20 -14.95 -11.19 4.62
N ILE A 21 -13.79 -10.63 4.28
CA ILE A 21 -12.80 -10.17 5.26
C ILE A 21 -13.44 -9.01 6.04
N SER A 22 -13.93 -9.29 7.26
CA SER A 22 -14.41 -8.25 8.16
C SER A 22 -13.25 -7.71 8.99
N PHE A 23 -12.90 -6.44 8.80
CA PHE A 23 -11.96 -5.76 9.69
C PHE A 23 -12.71 -5.13 10.84
N THR A 24 -12.38 -5.51 12.07
CA THR A 24 -12.91 -4.85 13.26
C THR A 24 -12.27 -3.48 13.44
N ASP A 25 -12.90 -2.59 14.21
CA ASP A 25 -12.30 -1.29 14.55
C ASP A 25 -10.99 -1.46 15.33
N LEU A 26 -10.88 -2.53 16.13
CA LEU A 26 -9.67 -2.87 16.85
C LEU A 26 -8.53 -3.26 15.89
N ASP A 27 -8.83 -4.00 14.82
CA ASP A 27 -7.82 -4.36 13.80
C ASP A 27 -7.31 -3.11 13.09
N ARG A 28 -8.22 -2.19 12.73
CA ARG A 28 -7.89 -0.91 12.10
C ARG A 28 -7.01 -0.06 13.01
N LEU A 29 -7.41 0.10 14.27
CA LEU A 29 -6.67 0.88 15.26
C LEU A 29 -5.28 0.30 15.51
N THR A 30 -5.19 -1.03 15.63
CA THR A 30 -3.92 -1.74 15.82
C THR A 30 -2.99 -1.50 14.64
N ARG A 31 -3.51 -1.59 13.42
CA ARG A 31 -2.73 -1.37 12.19
C ARG A 31 -2.24 0.08 12.09
N ILE A 32 -3.13 1.06 12.27
CA ILE A 32 -2.79 2.49 12.24
C ILE A 32 -1.74 2.80 13.31
N THR A 33 -1.93 2.30 14.53
CA THR A 33 -1.00 2.52 15.64
C THR A 33 0.38 1.94 15.34
N LYS A 34 0.44 0.74 14.76
CA LYS A 34 1.70 0.12 14.34
C LYS A 34 2.43 0.97 13.30
N ASP A 35 1.73 1.41 12.27
CA ASP A 35 2.32 2.17 11.16
C ASP A 35 2.80 3.56 11.62
N VAL A 36 2.02 4.25 12.46
CA VAL A 36 2.43 5.51 13.09
C VAL A 36 3.68 5.29 13.94
N LYS A 37 3.69 4.29 14.83
CA LYS A 37 4.86 4.00 15.68
C LYS A 37 6.12 3.71 14.85
N ALA A 38 6.00 2.93 13.77
CA ALA A 38 7.13 2.60 12.92
C ALA A 38 7.70 3.86 12.22
N LEU A 39 6.83 4.72 11.70
CA LEU A 39 7.22 5.92 10.95
C LEU A 39 7.64 7.09 11.83
N SER A 40 7.16 7.16 13.08
CA SER A 40 7.51 8.20 14.05
C SER A 40 8.72 7.84 14.92
N HIS A 41 9.24 6.62 14.83
CA HIS A 41 10.34 6.18 15.68
C HIS A 41 11.62 6.99 15.40
N ASP A 42 12.41 7.26 16.44
CA ASP A 42 13.71 7.94 16.33
C ASP A 42 14.68 7.27 15.35
N THR A 43 14.53 5.96 15.07
CA THR A 43 15.35 5.27 14.07
C THR A 43 15.05 5.71 12.63
N MET A 44 14.01 6.52 12.43
CA MET A 44 13.67 7.22 11.19
C MET A 44 14.22 8.65 11.14
N MET A 45 14.87 9.15 12.20
CA MET A 45 15.58 10.44 12.25
C MET A 45 14.80 11.61 11.61
N GLY A 46 13.50 11.70 11.90
CA GLY A 46 12.62 12.74 11.36
C GLY A 46 12.31 12.64 9.86
N ARG A 47 12.81 11.62 9.15
CA ARG A 47 12.55 11.36 7.71
C ARG A 47 12.93 12.54 6.82
N LYS A 48 13.99 13.27 7.20
CA LYS A 48 14.47 14.43 6.46
C LYS A 48 14.68 14.08 4.99
N SER A 49 14.16 14.92 4.08
CA SER A 49 14.31 14.76 2.63
C SER A 49 15.77 14.67 2.20
N ALA A 50 16.01 13.94 1.12
CA ALA A 50 17.30 13.60 0.54
C ALA A 50 18.27 12.93 1.53
N THR A 51 17.74 12.19 2.51
CA THR A 51 18.56 11.38 3.44
C THR A 51 18.21 9.90 3.36
N LYS A 52 19.14 9.03 3.75
CA LYS A 52 18.87 7.57 3.84
C LYS A 52 17.64 7.21 4.69
N TYR A 53 17.23 8.08 5.60
CA TYR A 53 16.09 7.84 6.49
C TYR A 53 14.74 8.12 5.82
N GLU A 54 14.67 9.07 4.90
CA GLU A 54 13.54 9.20 3.97
C GLU A 54 13.38 7.91 3.16
N TRP A 55 14.49 7.41 2.59
CA TRP A 55 14.48 6.16 1.81
C TRP A 55 14.03 4.98 2.67
N LYS A 56 14.50 4.88 3.91
CA LYS A 56 14.09 3.87 4.88
C LYS A 56 12.59 3.93 5.18
N ALA A 57 12.05 5.11 5.47
CA ALA A 57 10.61 5.29 5.70
C ALA A 57 9.80 4.93 4.44
N GLY A 58 10.30 5.33 3.27
CA GLY A 58 9.68 4.97 2.00
C GLY A 58 9.68 3.46 1.74
N ASN A 59 10.76 2.77 2.08
CA ASN A 59 10.83 1.31 1.93
C ASN A 59 9.86 0.60 2.88
N TYR A 60 9.65 1.13 4.09
CA TYR A 60 8.60 0.65 4.98
C TYR A 60 7.22 0.74 4.32
N ILE A 61 6.86 1.92 3.79
CA ILE A 61 5.57 2.14 3.12
C ILE A 61 5.41 1.20 1.92
N ILE A 62 6.42 1.09 1.05
CA ILE A 62 6.41 0.18 -0.10
C ILE A 62 6.22 -1.28 0.37
N SER A 63 6.85 -1.69 1.47
CA SER A 63 6.68 -3.03 2.01
C SER A 63 5.25 -3.29 2.49
N GLU A 64 4.56 -2.30 3.07
CA GLU A 64 3.17 -2.44 3.48
C GLU A 64 2.21 -2.42 2.27
N LEU A 65 2.49 -1.62 1.24
CA LEU A 65 1.73 -1.62 -0.02
C LEU A 65 1.84 -2.97 -0.75
N ASN A 66 3.03 -3.57 -0.79
CA ASN A 66 3.25 -4.90 -1.39
C ASN A 66 2.45 -6.00 -0.69
N LYS A 67 2.19 -5.89 0.62
CA LYS A 67 1.41 -6.91 1.36
C LYS A 67 -0.06 -6.94 0.99
N ILE A 68 -0.59 -5.82 0.50
CA ILE A 68 -1.99 -5.67 0.11
C ILE A 68 -2.19 -5.75 -1.41
N SER A 69 -1.15 -6.08 -2.17
CA SER A 69 -1.18 -6.24 -3.63
C SER A 69 -1.81 -5.04 -4.36
N VAL A 70 -1.62 -3.82 -3.82
CA VAL A 70 -2.13 -2.60 -4.44
C VAL A 70 -1.37 -2.31 -5.74
N GLN A 71 -2.04 -1.68 -6.70
CA GLN A 71 -1.45 -1.41 -8.00
C GLN A 71 -0.54 -0.18 -7.95
N LYS A 72 0.51 -0.23 -8.77
CA LYS A 72 1.33 0.94 -9.08
C LYS A 72 0.57 1.83 -10.07
N LEU A 73 1.04 3.05 -10.27
CA LEU A 73 0.49 3.90 -11.34
C LEU A 73 0.64 3.22 -12.71
N PRO A 74 -0.38 3.30 -13.59
CA PRO A 74 -0.28 2.83 -14.96
C PRO A 74 0.95 3.40 -15.68
N GLY A 75 1.71 2.55 -16.36
CA GLY A 75 2.94 2.95 -17.04
C GLY A 75 4.19 3.08 -16.14
N TYR A 76 4.08 2.81 -14.84
CA TYR A 76 5.21 2.84 -13.90
C TYR A 76 5.53 1.47 -13.32
N GLU A 77 6.82 1.11 -13.33
CA GLU A 77 7.30 -0.17 -12.82
C GLU A 77 7.49 -0.20 -11.30
N SER A 78 7.46 0.95 -10.63
CA SER A 78 7.68 1.05 -9.19
C SER A 78 6.73 2.05 -8.53
N PHE A 79 6.46 1.86 -7.24
CA PHE A 79 5.72 2.83 -6.43
C PHE A 79 6.50 4.13 -6.21
N ARG A 80 7.83 4.10 -6.35
CA ARG A 80 8.71 5.21 -6.00
C ARG A 80 9.03 6.04 -7.23
N LEU A 81 8.62 7.30 -7.23
CA LEU A 81 8.94 8.26 -8.29
C LEU A 81 9.99 9.24 -7.77
N ALA A 82 11.26 8.98 -8.08
CA ALA A 82 12.35 9.82 -7.64
C ALA A 82 12.52 11.06 -8.52
N PHE A 83 12.77 12.20 -7.91
CA PHE A 83 13.03 13.46 -8.59
C PHE A 83 14.08 14.28 -7.83
N THR A 84 14.73 15.18 -8.55
CA THR A 84 15.76 16.07 -7.99
C THR A 84 15.20 17.47 -7.85
N ILE A 85 15.26 18.02 -6.64
CA ILE A 85 14.92 19.41 -6.39
C ILE A 85 16.21 20.21 -6.57
N ASN A 86 16.17 21.18 -7.48
CA ASN A 86 17.26 22.11 -7.68
C ASN A 86 16.92 23.41 -6.94
N ASN A 87 17.74 23.79 -5.96
CA ASN A 87 17.53 25.01 -5.20
C ASN A 87 18.83 25.81 -5.25
N ASP A 88 18.78 27.07 -5.69
CA ASP A 88 19.98 27.88 -6.02
C ASP A 88 20.93 28.11 -4.83
N LYS A 89 20.53 27.71 -3.61
CA LYS A 89 21.30 27.84 -2.37
C LYS A 89 21.82 26.51 -1.81
N ILE A 90 21.36 25.35 -2.29
CA ILE A 90 21.68 24.03 -1.71
C ILE A 90 21.91 22.98 -2.81
N LYS A 91 22.87 22.09 -2.54
CA LYS A 91 23.22 20.85 -3.25
C LYS A 91 21.99 20.16 -3.88
N ARG A 92 22.16 19.57 -5.08
CA ARG A 92 21.12 18.75 -5.72
C ARG A 92 20.68 17.63 -4.77
N ASP A 93 19.43 17.71 -4.35
CA ASP A 93 18.82 16.78 -3.40
C ASP A 93 17.82 15.90 -4.15
N THR A 94 18.06 14.59 -4.18
CA THR A 94 17.14 13.60 -4.76
C THR A 94 16.22 13.06 -3.68
N THR A 95 14.92 13.24 -3.88
CA THR A 95 13.83 12.78 -3.03
C THR A 95 12.86 11.94 -3.87
N ALA A 96 11.81 11.39 -3.28
CA ALA A 96 10.83 10.63 -4.04
C ALA A 96 9.42 10.68 -3.46
N ASP A 97 8.44 10.71 -4.36
CA ASP A 97 7.06 10.39 -4.01
C ASP A 97 6.87 8.86 -4.01
N ILE A 98 5.92 8.40 -3.20
CA ILE A 98 5.46 7.01 -3.21
C ILE A 98 3.98 7.02 -3.57
N ILE A 99 3.65 6.50 -4.73
CA ILE A 99 2.31 6.56 -5.28
C ILE A 99 1.82 5.15 -5.57
N ALA A 100 0.68 4.81 -4.97
CA ALA A 100 -0.09 3.61 -5.24
C ALA A 100 -1.51 4.01 -5.62
N TYR A 101 -2.17 3.15 -6.40
CA TYR A 101 -3.47 3.41 -6.98
C TYR A 101 -4.44 2.29 -6.62
N ILE A 102 -5.66 2.67 -6.25
CA ILE A 102 -6.80 1.76 -6.03
C ILE A 102 -7.84 2.12 -7.08
N ASP A 103 -8.08 1.21 -8.01
CA ASP A 103 -9.21 1.30 -8.91
C ASP A 103 -10.47 0.86 -8.17
N ASN A 104 -11.36 1.81 -7.89
CA ASN A 104 -12.67 1.55 -7.31
C ASN A 104 -13.79 1.55 -8.35
N GLY A 105 -13.47 1.60 -9.65
CA GLY A 105 -14.42 1.68 -10.74
C GLY A 105 -15.29 2.94 -10.69
N ALA A 106 -14.90 3.98 -9.93
CA ALA A 106 -15.70 5.18 -9.82
C ALA A 106 -15.70 5.93 -11.16
N PRO A 107 -16.88 6.37 -11.65
CA PRO A 107 -16.95 7.17 -12.86
C PRO A 107 -16.07 8.42 -12.70
N TYR A 108 -15.27 8.72 -13.73
CA TYR A 108 -14.31 9.83 -13.79
C TYR A 108 -13.00 9.67 -13.01
N THR A 109 -12.63 8.46 -12.61
CA THR A 109 -11.24 8.20 -12.20
C THR A 109 -10.36 8.29 -13.44
N LEU A 110 -9.57 9.36 -13.57
CA LEU A 110 -8.61 9.52 -14.67
C LEU A 110 -7.53 8.44 -14.53
N THR A 111 -7.51 7.49 -15.46
CA THR A 111 -6.50 6.43 -15.61
C THR A 111 -5.39 6.82 -16.56
#